data_AF-A0A5K3F6V0-F1
#
_entry.id   AF-A0A5K3F6V0-F1
#
_cell.length_a   1.000
_cell.length_b   1.000
_cell.length_c   1.000
_cell.angle_alpha   90.00
_cell.angle_beta   90.00
_cell.angle_gamma   90.00
#
_symmetry.space_group_name_H-M   'P 1'
#
loop_
_entity.id
_entity.type
_entity.pdbx_description
1 polymer ?
#
loop_
_entity_poly.entity_id
_entity_poly.type
_entity_poly.pdbx_seq_one_letter_code
_entity_poly.pdbx_strand_id
1 'polypeptide(L)'
;MYQKKTGKEGSKSQKKIHEANISTLNFYRNIIAGSTITYFLITYGLFWDRFTTRYILLTSICFIANVFAYKFMSSMSTPRYEKDDRGNTQLIDAGLDLNLGPGGLAEHAKDLILACCLVQSLSLIHNGFWLLLLFIPGRIFYLFWVHILAPWIFDPNQSPQLK
;
A
#
# COMPACT_ATOMS: atom_id res chain seq x y z
N MET A 1 -31.52 -23.20 12.95
CA MET A 1 -30.09 -22.95 12.64
C MET A 1 -29.68 -21.64 13.29
N TYR A 2 -28.80 -21.70 14.30
CA TYR A 2 -28.30 -20.51 15.00
C TYR A 2 -27.36 -19.74 14.07
N GLN A 3 -27.76 -18.55 13.63
CA GLN A 3 -26.88 -17.61 12.93
C GLN A 3 -25.85 -17.09 13.94
N LYS A 4 -24.61 -17.56 13.81
CA LYS A 4 -23.46 -17.08 14.60
C LYS A 4 -23.27 -15.60 14.23
N LYS A 5 -23.71 -14.69 15.11
CA LYS A 5 -23.43 -13.25 14.98
C LYS A 5 -21.91 -13.08 14.87
N THR A 6 -21.44 -12.72 13.68
CA THR A 6 -20.07 -12.28 13.43
C THR A 6 -19.78 -11.18 14.44
N GLY A 7 -18.87 -11.45 15.37
CA GLY A 7 -18.52 -10.51 16.42
C GLY A 7 -18.11 -9.20 15.78
N LYS A 8 -18.79 -8.11 16.14
CA LYS A 8 -18.31 -6.76 15.86
C LYS A 8 -16.92 -6.68 16.49
N GLU A 9 -15.86 -6.68 15.68
CA GLU A 9 -14.53 -6.33 16.15
C GLU A 9 -14.67 -5.04 16.96
N GLY A 10 -14.29 -5.08 18.23
CA GLY A 10 -14.51 -3.97 19.15
C GLY A 10 -13.92 -2.70 18.53
N SER A 11 -14.76 -1.66 18.39
CA SER A 11 -14.35 -0.37 17.84
C SER A 11 -13.12 0.12 18.60
N LYS A 12 -11.95 0.04 17.95
CA LYS A 12 -10.71 0.60 18.49
C LYS A 12 -10.96 2.10 18.69
N SER A 13 -10.54 2.64 19.83
CA SER A 13 -10.64 4.09 20.06
C SER A 13 -9.85 4.85 18.98
N GLN A 14 -10.41 5.95 18.48
CA GLN A 14 -9.82 6.80 17.43
C GLN A 14 -8.36 7.18 17.75
N LYS A 15 -8.05 7.46 19.01
CA LYS A 15 -6.67 7.75 19.45
C LYS A 15 -5.71 6.58 19.17
N LYS A 16 -6.14 5.35 19.46
CA LYS A 16 -5.34 4.13 19.21
C LYS A 16 -5.17 3.88 17.72
N ILE A 17 -6.21 4.12 16.91
CA ILE A 17 -6.13 4.00 15.45
C ILE A 17 -5.12 5.01 14.91
N HIS A 18 -5.17 6.26 15.37
CA HIS A 18 -4.25 7.30 14.93
C HIS A 18 -2.78 6.96 15.24
N GLU A 19 -2.50 6.52 16.46
CA GLU A 19 -1.15 6.11 16.87
C GLU A 19 -0.65 4.89 16.08
N ALA A 20 -1.53 3.90 15.87
CA ALA A 20 -1.21 2.73 15.05
C ALA A 20 -0.93 3.10 13.58
N ASN A 21 -1.70 4.02 13.01
CA ASN A 21 -1.51 4.53 11.65
C ASN A 21 -0.16 5.25 11.52
N ILE A 22 0.19 6.13 12.45
CA ILE A 22 1.50 6.81 12.46
C ILE A 22 2.64 5.78 12.56
N SER A 23 2.54 4.83 13.48
CA SER A 23 3.53 3.77 13.64
C SER A 23 3.73 2.97 12.34
N THR A 24 2.62 2.63 11.68
CA THR A 24 2.61 1.92 10.40
C THR A 24 3.31 2.73 9.31
N LEU A 25 2.96 4.01 9.14
CA LEU A 25 3.61 4.87 8.16
C LEU A 25 5.12 4.98 8.42
N ASN A 26 5.53 5.19 9.68
CA ASN A 26 6.93 5.26 10.04
C ASN A 26 7.68 3.96 9.74
N PHE A 27 7.08 2.82 10.03
CA PHE A 27 7.65 1.50 9.72
C PHE A 27 7.91 1.34 8.21
N TYR A 28 6.90 1.61 7.37
CA TYR A 28 7.06 1.50 5.91
C TYR A 28 8.00 2.55 5.33
N ARG A 29 8.02 3.77 5.87
CA ARG A 29 9.00 4.80 5.49
C ARG A 29 10.43 4.32 5.75
N ASN A 30 10.67 3.73 6.92
CA ASN A 30 11.98 3.22 7.29
C ASN A 30 12.39 2.02 6.41
N ILE A 31 11.45 1.15 6.03
CA ILE A 31 11.70 0.07 5.07
C ILE A 31 12.09 0.62 3.70
N ILE A 32 11.33 1.57 3.16
CA ILE A 32 11.63 2.18 1.85
C ILE A 32 13.02 2.81 1.87
N ALA A 33 13.30 3.61 2.90
CA ALA A 33 14.60 4.26 3.06
C ALA A 33 15.73 3.23 3.20
N GLY A 34 15.58 2.25 4.10
CA GLY A 34 16.58 1.21 4.34
C GLY A 34 16.88 0.38 3.09
N SER A 35 15.85 -0.09 2.39
CA SER A 35 15.98 -0.84 1.14
C SER A 35 16.68 -0.02 0.06
N THR A 36 16.23 1.22 -0.15
CA THR A 36 16.76 2.10 -1.20
C THR A 36 18.22 2.48 -0.93
N ILE A 37 18.54 2.88 0.31
CA ILE A 37 19.91 3.23 0.72
C ILE A 37 20.83 2.02 0.57
N THR A 38 20.41 0.85 1.08
CA THR A 38 21.21 -0.39 0.99
C THR A 38 21.49 -0.77 -0.47
N TYR A 39 20.47 -0.70 -1.34
CA TYR A 39 20.62 -0.97 -2.76
C TYR A 39 21.66 -0.04 -3.42
N PHE A 40 21.55 1.27 -3.20
CA PHE A 40 22.50 2.22 -3.78
C PHE A 40 23.92 2.05 -3.22
N LEU A 41 24.07 1.88 -1.90
CA LEU A 41 25.38 1.68 -1.27
C LEU A 41 26.11 0.46 -1.84
N ILE A 42 25.42 -0.69 -1.95
CA ILE A 42 26.00 -1.92 -2.49
C ILE A 42 26.30 -1.76 -3.99
N THR A 43 25.37 -1.19 -4.75
CA THR A 43 25.53 -1.02 -6.20
C THR A 43 26.71 -0.09 -6.52
N TYR A 44 26.82 1.05 -5.84
CA TYR A 44 27.93 1.98 -6.03
C TYR A 44 29.26 1.42 -5.52
N GLY A 45 29.26 0.70 -4.39
CA GLY A 45 30.49 0.18 -3.78
C GLY A 45 31.08 -1.05 -4.48
N LEU A 46 30.24 -1.97 -4.96
CA LEU A 46 30.69 -3.26 -5.49
C LEU A 46 30.43 -3.45 -6.99
N PHE A 47 29.49 -2.72 -7.57
CA PHE A 47 28.98 -2.97 -8.92
C PHE A 47 28.96 -1.72 -9.82
N TRP A 48 29.89 -0.79 -9.62
CA TRP A 48 29.99 0.46 -10.39
C TRP A 48 29.95 0.24 -11.91
N ASP A 49 30.70 -0.74 -12.40
CA ASP A 49 30.78 -1.07 -13.83
C ASP A 49 29.47 -1.63 -14.41
N ARG A 50 28.64 -2.24 -13.56
CA ARG A 50 27.33 -2.80 -13.94
C ARG A 50 26.18 -1.80 -13.80
N PHE A 51 26.48 -0.56 -13.42
CA PHE A 51 25.50 0.51 -13.25
C PHE A 51 25.03 1.06 -14.60
N THR A 52 24.29 0.24 -15.33
CA THR A 52 23.71 0.59 -16.64
C THR A 52 22.42 1.40 -16.48
N THR A 53 22.12 2.29 -17.44
CA THR A 53 20.88 3.10 -17.52
C THR A 53 19.60 2.30 -17.27
N ARG A 54 19.55 1.04 -17.70
CA ARG A 54 18.42 0.12 -17.44
C ARG A 54 18.11 -0.03 -15.95
N TYR A 55 19.11 -0.26 -15.11
CA TYR A 55 18.92 -0.49 -13.68
C TYR A 55 18.59 0.81 -12.95
N ILE A 56 19.06 1.95 -13.44
CA ILE A 56 18.67 3.28 -12.94
C ILE A 56 17.17 3.50 -13.19
N LEU A 57 16.69 3.22 -14.40
CA LEU A 57 15.27 3.35 -14.74
C LEU A 57 14.40 2.41 -13.89
N LEU A 58 14.78 1.14 -13.78
CA LEU A 58 14.02 0.16 -12.99
C LEU A 58 13.99 0.52 -11.49
N THR A 59 15.12 0.96 -10.94
CA THR A 59 15.20 1.42 -9.55
C THR A 59 14.37 2.69 -9.33
N SER A 60 14.39 3.61 -10.29
CA SER A 60 13.57 4.83 -10.26
C SER A 60 12.07 4.51 -10.27
N ILE A 61 11.64 3.56 -11.11
CA ILE A 61 10.26 3.09 -11.15
C ILE A 61 9.84 2.49 -9.80
N CYS A 62 10.67 1.62 -9.21
CA CYS A 62 10.42 1.09 -7.85
C CYS A 62 10.30 2.20 -6.81
N PHE A 63 11.20 3.18 -6.85
CA PHE A 63 11.20 4.28 -5.91
C PHE A 63 9.95 5.15 -6.03
N ILE A 64 9.56 5.50 -7.26
CA ILE A 64 8.33 6.27 -7.52
C ILE A 64 7.10 5.48 -7.05
N ALA A 65 7.02 4.18 -7.32
CA ALA A 65 5.93 3.32 -6.86
C ALA A 65 5.85 3.25 -5.33
N ASN A 66 7.00 3.11 -4.65
CA ASN A 66 7.09 3.16 -3.18
C ASN A 66 6.59 4.50 -2.61
N VAL A 67 7.04 5.62 -3.19
CA VAL A 67 6.63 6.97 -2.76
C VAL A 67 5.13 7.17 -2.99
N PHE A 68 4.62 6.74 -4.14
CA PHE A 68 3.19 6.81 -4.46
C PHE A 68 2.36 6.00 -3.46
N ALA A 69 2.72 4.74 -3.20
CA ALA A 69 2.02 3.88 -2.25
C ALA A 69 2.06 4.45 -0.83
N TYR A 70 3.21 4.98 -0.40
CA TYR A 70 3.34 5.65 0.89
C TYR A 70 2.45 6.89 0.99
N LYS A 71 2.46 7.76 -0.04
CA LYS A 71 1.61 8.95 -0.09
C LYS A 71 0.13 8.59 -0.09
N PHE A 72 -0.24 7.53 -0.80
CA PHE A 72 -1.60 7.00 -0.82
C PHE A 72 -2.04 6.53 0.58
N MET A 73 -1.23 5.74 1.29
CA MET A 73 -1.52 5.36 2.69
C MET A 73 -1.60 6.58 3.61
N SER A 74 -0.65 7.51 3.50
CA SER A 74 -0.63 8.72 4.31
C SER A 74 -1.87 9.58 4.10
N SER A 75 -2.38 9.63 2.86
CA SER A 75 -3.61 10.36 2.55
C SER A 75 -4.82 9.68 3.17
N MET A 76 -4.90 8.34 3.12
CA MET A 76 -6.02 7.58 3.69
C MET A 76 -6.11 7.66 5.21
N SER A 77 -4.97 7.78 5.90
CA SER A 77 -4.90 7.89 7.35
C SER A 77 -4.80 9.34 7.86
N THR A 78 -5.23 10.32 7.05
CA THR A 78 -5.15 11.74 7.46
C THR A 78 -6.12 11.99 8.62
N PRO A 79 -5.62 12.38 9.81
CA PRO A 79 -6.49 12.68 10.95
C PRO A 79 -7.21 14.01 10.76
N ARG A 80 -8.45 14.09 11.28
CA ARG A 80 -9.19 15.34 11.43
C ARG A 80 -9.23 15.75 12.89
N TYR A 81 -8.96 17.03 13.11
CA TYR A 81 -8.98 17.67 14.42
C TYR A 81 -10.01 18.79 14.43
N GLU A 82 -10.67 18.96 15.56
CA GLU A 82 -11.62 20.05 15.80
C GLU A 82 -11.25 20.76 17.10
N LYS A 83 -11.65 22.03 17.23
CA LYS A 83 -11.47 22.77 18.49
C LYS A 83 -12.71 22.57 19.35
N ASP A 84 -12.50 22.13 20.58
CA ASP A 84 -13.54 22.10 21.61
C ASP A 84 -13.91 23.54 22.04
N ASP A 85 -15.05 23.71 22.72
CA ASP A 85 -15.57 25.00 23.22
C ASP A 85 -14.57 25.72 24.15
N ARG A 86 -13.59 24.97 24.68
CA ARG A 86 -12.50 25.47 25.53
C ARG A 86 -11.24 25.87 24.77
N GLY A 87 -11.26 25.83 23.44
CA GLY A 87 -10.12 26.17 22.56
C GLY A 87 -9.08 25.04 22.40
N ASN A 88 -9.32 23.86 22.95
CA ASN A 88 -8.39 22.72 22.85
C ASN A 88 -8.59 21.94 21.55
N THR A 89 -7.49 21.56 20.89
CA THR A 89 -7.52 20.72 19.69
C THR A 89 -7.77 19.25 20.08
N GLN A 90 -8.94 18.71 19.70
CA GLN A 90 -9.31 17.32 19.93
C GLN A 90 -9.33 16.53 18.62
N LEU A 91 -8.86 15.28 18.67
CA LEU A 91 -8.93 14.34 17.55
C LEU A 91 -10.37 13.83 17.41
N ILE A 92 -11.03 14.17 16.30
CA ILE A 92 -12.40 13.73 16.02
C ILE A 92 -12.43 12.44 15.18
N ASP A 93 -11.49 12.30 14.25
CA ASP A 93 -11.41 11.18 13.32
C ASP A 93 -9.94 10.88 13.02
N ALA A 94 -9.52 9.64 13.19
CA ALA A 94 -8.16 9.19 12.91
C ALA A 94 -7.89 8.91 11.43
N GLY A 95 -8.93 9.00 10.58
CA GLY A 95 -8.90 8.54 9.19
C GLY A 95 -9.10 7.03 9.09
N LEU A 96 -8.81 6.48 7.92
CA LEU A 96 -8.92 5.04 7.69
C LEU A 96 -7.88 4.29 8.53
N ASP A 97 -8.29 3.28 9.30
CA ASP A 97 -7.35 2.37 9.98
C ASP A 97 -6.62 1.54 8.91
N LEU A 98 -5.33 1.82 8.73
CA LEU A 98 -4.49 1.15 7.73
C LEU A 98 -4.31 -0.35 8.05
N ASN A 99 -4.59 -0.76 9.28
CA ASN A 99 -4.43 -2.13 9.79
C ASN A 99 -5.77 -2.85 9.97
N LEU A 100 -6.84 -2.35 9.35
CA LEU A 100 -8.17 -2.92 9.44
C LEU A 100 -8.42 -3.96 8.34
N GLY A 101 -8.55 -5.22 8.76
CA GLY A 101 -9.06 -6.36 7.96
C GLY A 101 -8.28 -6.73 6.68
N PRO A 102 -8.23 -8.02 6.31
CA PRO A 102 -7.65 -8.44 5.03
C PRO A 102 -8.51 -8.00 3.84
N GLY A 103 -7.88 -7.60 2.73
CA GLY A 103 -8.50 -7.19 1.46
C GLY A 103 -8.68 -5.69 1.23
N GLY A 104 -8.11 -4.84 2.10
CA GLY A 104 -8.24 -3.37 1.99
C GLY A 104 -7.28 -2.72 0.98
N LEU A 105 -7.65 -1.54 0.46
CA LEU A 105 -6.77 -0.73 -0.40
C LEU A 105 -5.43 -0.37 0.28
N ALA A 106 -5.45 -0.17 1.60
CA ALA A 106 -4.25 0.07 2.40
C ALA A 106 -3.32 -1.15 2.41
N GLU A 107 -3.85 -2.37 2.42
CA GLU A 107 -3.05 -3.60 2.36
C GLU A 107 -2.35 -3.74 1.01
N HIS A 108 -3.06 -3.49 -0.09
CA HIS A 108 -2.43 -3.49 -1.41
C HIS A 108 -1.32 -2.44 -1.56
N ALA A 109 -1.45 -1.29 -0.88
CA ALA A 109 -0.39 -0.29 -0.84
C ALA A 109 0.84 -0.77 -0.03
N LYS A 110 0.61 -1.48 1.08
CA LYS A 110 1.68 -2.13 1.87
C LYS A 110 2.39 -3.21 1.08
N ASP A 111 1.62 -4.08 0.42
CA ASP A 111 2.13 -5.16 -0.43
C ASP A 111 2.98 -4.62 -1.57
N LEU A 112 2.54 -3.51 -2.20
CA LEU A 112 3.30 -2.83 -3.24
C LEU A 112 4.66 -2.36 -2.71
N ILE A 113 4.69 -1.75 -1.51
CA ILE A 113 5.96 -1.30 -0.91
C ILE A 113 6.89 -2.47 -0.63
N LEU A 114 6.37 -3.53 -0.01
CA LEU A 114 7.18 -4.72 0.30
C LEU A 114 7.68 -5.40 -0.97
N ALA A 115 6.85 -5.51 -1.99
CA ALA A 115 7.23 -6.07 -3.28
C ALA A 115 8.37 -5.26 -3.93
N CYS A 116 8.25 -3.93 -4.00
CA CYS A 116 9.32 -3.09 -4.55
C CYS A 116 10.64 -3.21 -3.76
N CYS A 117 10.57 -3.23 -2.42
CA CYS A 117 11.76 -3.40 -1.58
C CYS A 117 12.39 -4.79 -1.72
N LEU A 118 11.57 -5.84 -1.85
CA LEU A 118 12.01 -7.20 -2.08
C LEU A 118 12.67 -7.35 -3.46
N VAL A 119 12.09 -6.76 -4.51
CA VAL A 119 12.70 -6.73 -5.85
C VAL A 119 14.04 -6.03 -5.83
N GLN A 120 14.15 -4.86 -5.18
CA GLN A 120 15.43 -4.16 -5.02
C GLN A 120 16.46 -5.05 -4.30
N SER A 121 16.09 -5.68 -3.20
CA SER A 121 16.99 -6.53 -2.41
C SER A 121 17.46 -7.77 -3.19
N LEU A 122 16.53 -8.48 -3.84
CA LEU A 122 16.86 -9.67 -4.63
C LEU A 122 17.64 -9.33 -5.91
N SER A 123 17.42 -8.15 -6.48
CA SER A 123 18.15 -7.72 -7.69
C SER A 123 19.66 -7.60 -7.47
N LEU A 124 20.10 -7.37 -6.23
CA LEU A 124 21.53 -7.38 -5.86
C LEU A 124 22.15 -8.78 -5.99
N ILE A 125 21.35 -9.83 -5.82
CA ILE A 125 21.79 -11.22 -5.94
C ILE A 125 21.77 -11.63 -7.42
N HIS A 126 20.67 -11.33 -8.13
CA HIS A 126 20.51 -11.71 -9.52
C HIS A 126 19.61 -10.75 -10.31
N ASN A 127 20.09 -10.29 -11.46
CA ASN A 127 19.37 -9.32 -12.30
C ASN A 127 18.02 -9.83 -12.85
N GLY A 128 17.82 -11.14 -12.92
CA GLY A 128 16.54 -11.73 -13.35
C GLY A 128 15.36 -11.34 -12.44
N PHE A 129 15.60 -11.00 -11.18
CA PHE A 129 14.54 -10.62 -10.24
C PHE A 129 13.84 -9.31 -10.58
N TRP A 130 14.41 -8.49 -11.46
CA TRP A 130 13.70 -7.32 -12.01
C TRP A 130 12.42 -7.70 -12.78
N LEU A 131 12.33 -8.93 -13.29
CA LEU A 131 11.11 -9.44 -13.92
C LEU A 131 9.94 -9.54 -12.94
N LEU A 132 10.21 -9.66 -11.63
CA LEU A 132 9.16 -9.66 -10.61
C LEU A 132 8.38 -8.35 -10.58
N LEU A 133 8.96 -7.26 -11.08
CA LEU A 133 8.27 -5.98 -11.21
C LEU A 133 7.02 -6.08 -12.10
N LEU A 134 6.98 -7.03 -13.05
CA LEU A 134 5.82 -7.26 -13.92
C LEU A 134 4.60 -7.83 -13.19
N PHE A 135 4.77 -8.41 -12.00
CA PHE A 135 3.62 -8.84 -11.18
C PHE A 135 2.81 -7.66 -10.66
N ILE A 136 3.42 -6.48 -10.50
CA ILE A 136 2.72 -5.27 -10.03
C ILE A 136 1.65 -4.82 -11.04
N PRO A 137 1.95 -4.53 -12.32
CA PRO A 137 0.91 -4.17 -13.29
C PRO A 137 -0.09 -5.31 -13.51
N GLY A 138 0.35 -6.57 -13.46
CA GLY A 138 -0.55 -7.73 -13.52
C GLY A 138 -1.56 -7.73 -12.37
N ARG A 139 -1.13 -7.44 -11.15
CA ARG A 139 -2.01 -7.33 -9.98
C ARG A 139 -2.98 -6.16 -10.09
N ILE A 140 -2.52 -4.99 -10.54
CA ILE A 140 -3.37 -3.81 -10.75
C ILE A 140 -4.45 -4.13 -11.79
N PHE A 141 -4.08 -4.75 -12.90
CA PHE A 141 -5.02 -5.17 -13.94
C PHE A 141 -6.05 -6.17 -13.42
N TYR A 142 -5.62 -7.16 -12.63
CA TYR A 142 -6.52 -8.12 -12.00
C TYR A 142 -7.53 -7.43 -11.08
N LEU A 143 -7.07 -6.50 -10.22
CA LEU A 143 -7.96 -5.75 -9.33
C LEU A 143 -8.95 -4.90 -10.11
N PHE A 144 -8.50 -4.22 -11.17
CA PHE A 144 -9.35 -3.45 -12.07
C PHE A 144 -10.41 -4.33 -12.76
N TRP A 145 -10.02 -5.50 -13.25
CA TRP A 145 -10.94 -6.47 -13.85
C TRP A 145 -12.03 -6.92 -12.88
N VAL A 146 -11.65 -7.39 -11.69
CA VAL A 146 -12.59 -7.97 -10.72
C VAL A 146 -13.52 -6.93 -10.09
N HIS A 147 -13.03 -5.71 -9.83
CA HIS A 147 -13.79 -4.72 -9.08
C HIS A 147 -14.55 -3.73 -9.97
N ILE A 148 -14.13 -3.52 -11.21
CA ILE A 148 -14.73 -2.51 -12.10
C ILE A 148 -15.36 -3.16 -13.33
N LEU A 149 -14.61 -3.94 -14.11
CA LEU A 149 -15.11 -4.46 -15.38
C LEU A 149 -16.10 -5.61 -15.22
N ALA A 150 -15.74 -6.65 -14.45
CA ALA A 150 -16.56 -7.85 -14.32
C ALA A 150 -17.96 -7.55 -13.74
N PRO A 151 -18.12 -6.72 -12.68
CA PRO A 151 -19.45 -6.39 -12.17
C PRO A 151 -20.30 -5.63 -13.18
N TRP A 152 -19.72 -4.75 -14.00
CA TRP A 152 -20.47 -4.00 -15.01
C TRP A 152 -20.94 -4.87 -16.18
N ILE A 153 -20.10 -5.82 -16.63
CA ILE A 153 -20.40 -6.71 -17.76
C ILE A 153 -21.39 -7.82 -17.35
N PHE A 154 -21.28 -8.32 -16.12
CA PHE A 154 -22.02 -9.49 -15.64
C PHE A 154 -23.09 -9.13 -14.59
N ASP A 155 -23.54 -7.88 -14.51
CA ASP A 155 -24.58 -7.46 -13.56
C ASP A 155 -25.90 -8.18 -13.86
N PRO A 156 -26.39 -9.07 -12.97
CA PRO A 156 -27.62 -9.81 -13.20
C PRO A 156 -28.86 -8.89 -13.25
N ASN A 157 -28.78 -7.66 -12.72
CA ASN A 157 -29.90 -6.71 -12.71
C ASN A 157 -30.13 -5.98 -14.04
N GLN A 158 -29.25 -6.17 -15.03
CA GLN A 158 -29.45 -5.65 -16.40
C GLN A 158 -30.39 -6.50 -17.26
N SER A 159 -30.87 -7.64 -16.73
CA SER A 159 -31.89 -8.42 -17.42
C SER A 159 -33.23 -7.67 -17.44
N PRO A 160 -33.90 -7.53 -18.60
CA PRO A 160 -35.12 -6.74 -18.71
C PRO A 160 -36.20 -7.33 -17.80
N GLN A 161 -36.62 -6.53 -16.82
CA GLN A 161 -37.78 -6.85 -15.97
C GLN A 161 -39.01 -6.93 -16.88
N LEU A 162 -39.47 -8.16 -17.16
CA LEU A 162 -40.71 -8.38 -17.90
C LEU A 162 -41.85 -7.72 -17.12
N LYS A 163 -42.37 -6.63 -17.67
CA LYS A 163 -43.52 -5.89 -17.15
C LYS A 163 -44.82 -6.53 -17.61
#